data_AF-A0A3B9PTQ7-F1
#
_entry.id   AF-A0A3B9PTQ7-F1
#
_cell.length_a   1.000
_cell.length_b   1.000
_cell.length_c   1.000
_cell.angle_alpha   90.00
_cell.angle_beta   90.00
_cell.angle_gamma   90.00
#
_symmetry.space_group_name_H-M   'P 1'
#
loop_
_entity.id
_entity.type
_entity.pdbx_description
1 polymer ?
#
loop_
_entity_poly.entity_id
_entity_poly.type
_entity_poly.pdbx_seq_one_letter_code
_entity_poly.pdbx_strand_id
1 'polypeptide(L)'
;MNLSVKVSDILKLFPDADISGSCLIEEIRGIANLRDAGSGDLSFLGNAKYKSHVKNCEASIILLPQEYTEEPSPHQLFVRVTNPSRGLAQICELIESKLHPPVKPGVHPTAFVEANAIVDASASIGAFTYIGEGAKIGPGCKLSTHCHVGSGSILGQSCILYPGVKLLSSCEIGNHVVLNAGVVIGAEGYGFDQSEEGHHKIPHIGRVVVEDGVEIGANTCIDRARFEETKIGKGSKLDNLVQVGHNVRIGENCLIVAQVGISGSVNMDDNVIVGGQAGFAGHLTVGKGAKIAGQAGITKDVEPGAFLKGNPALPFHLAQRIAILQRKLPDLFNRFAQEKPKE
;
A
#
# COMPACT_ATOMS: atom_id res chain seq x y z
N MET A 1 -14.65 -16.64 14.16
CA MET A 1 -13.18 -16.58 14.30
C MET A 1 -12.89 -16.89 15.76
N ASN A 2 -12.38 -18.08 16.08
CA ASN A 2 -12.07 -18.43 17.46
C ASN A 2 -10.68 -17.87 17.79
N LEU A 3 -10.62 -16.56 18.02
CA LEU A 3 -9.40 -15.90 18.47
C LEU A 3 -9.10 -16.36 19.90
N SER A 4 -7.90 -16.89 20.12
CA SER A 4 -7.41 -17.30 21.44
C SER A 4 -5.94 -16.95 21.52
N VAL A 5 -5.62 -15.87 22.26
CA VAL A 5 -4.23 -15.45 22.48
C VAL A 5 -3.98 -15.29 23.96
N LYS A 6 -2.97 -16.00 24.47
CA LYS A 6 -2.59 -15.93 25.88
C LYS A 6 -2.16 -14.52 26.26
N VAL A 7 -2.65 -14.06 27.39
CA VAL A 7 -2.23 -12.78 27.98
C VAL A 7 -0.71 -12.77 28.20
N SER A 8 -0.14 -13.91 28.62
CA SER A 8 1.31 -14.06 28.76
C SER A 8 2.10 -13.86 27.46
N ASP A 9 1.53 -14.24 26.32
CA ASP A 9 2.18 -14.04 25.02
C ASP A 9 2.15 -12.55 24.62
N ILE A 10 1.05 -11.86 24.91
CA ILE A 10 0.90 -10.42 24.69
C ILE A 10 1.90 -9.66 25.55
N LEU A 11 2.00 -9.96 26.84
CA LEU A 11 2.91 -9.27 27.75
C LEU A 11 4.38 -9.46 27.37
N LYS A 12 4.76 -10.62 26.80
CA LYS A 12 6.13 -10.83 26.27
C LYS A 12 6.49 -9.90 25.12
N LEU A 13 5.52 -9.35 24.39
CA LEU A 13 5.77 -8.36 23.34
C LEU A 13 6.20 -7.00 23.93
N PHE A 14 5.92 -6.76 25.21
CA PHE A 14 6.16 -5.49 25.90
C PHE A 14 6.92 -5.71 27.22
N PRO A 15 8.19 -6.16 27.18
CA PRO A 15 8.96 -6.47 28.37
C PRO A 15 9.17 -5.27 29.31
N ASP A 16 9.19 -4.05 28.75
CA ASP A 16 9.41 -2.79 29.48
C ASP A 16 8.10 -2.02 29.74
N ALA A 17 6.93 -2.64 29.52
CA ALA A 17 5.66 -1.98 29.78
C ALA A 17 5.43 -1.78 31.29
N ASP A 18 4.89 -0.61 31.65
CA ASP A 18 4.33 -0.41 32.98
C ASP A 18 2.94 -1.07 33.03
N ILE A 19 2.78 -2.00 33.98
CA ILE A 19 1.59 -2.83 34.10
C ILE A 19 0.90 -2.48 35.41
N SER A 20 -0.40 -2.21 35.36
CA SER A 20 -1.21 -1.98 36.55
C SER A 20 -2.52 -2.74 36.50
N GLY A 21 -3.01 -3.13 37.68
CA GLY A 21 -4.20 -3.96 37.83
C GLY A 21 -3.95 -5.43 37.58
N SER A 22 -5.05 -6.18 37.43
CA SER A 22 -5.02 -7.61 37.13
C SER A 22 -6.32 -7.97 36.41
N CYS A 23 -6.25 -8.90 35.46
CA CYS A 23 -7.42 -9.47 34.81
C CYS A 23 -7.54 -10.95 35.18
N LEU A 24 -8.76 -11.49 35.16
CA LEU A 24 -9.04 -12.90 35.50
C LEU A 24 -8.92 -13.83 34.29
N ILE A 25 -8.66 -13.29 33.11
CA ILE A 25 -8.60 -14.05 31.87
C ILE A 25 -7.17 -14.53 31.60
N GLU A 26 -7.03 -15.78 31.15
CA GLU A 26 -5.74 -16.31 30.67
C GLU A 26 -5.50 -16.01 29.20
N GLU A 27 -6.58 -15.82 28.43
CA GLU A 27 -6.55 -15.59 26.99
C GLU A 27 -7.58 -14.53 26.58
N ILE A 28 -7.21 -13.67 25.62
CA ILE A 28 -8.15 -12.76 24.97
C ILE A 28 -8.94 -13.49 23.87
N ARG A 29 -10.20 -13.09 23.70
CA ARG A 29 -11.14 -13.66 22.72
C ARG A 29 -11.53 -12.69 21.61
N GLY A 30 -11.19 -11.42 21.76
CA GLY A 30 -11.53 -10.37 20.81
C GLY A 30 -10.60 -9.16 20.93
N ILE A 31 -10.65 -8.32 19.90
CA ILE A 31 -10.09 -6.97 19.91
C ILE A 31 -11.22 -6.03 19.51
N ALA A 32 -11.46 -5.00 20.31
CA ALA A 32 -12.52 -4.03 20.06
C ALA A 32 -12.10 -2.63 20.47
N ASN A 33 -12.74 -1.61 19.89
CA ASN A 33 -12.50 -0.22 20.24
C ASN A 33 -13.01 0.07 21.67
N LEU A 34 -12.53 1.16 22.29
CA LEU A 34 -12.82 1.48 23.69
C LEU A 34 -14.32 1.53 24.05
N ARG A 35 -15.21 1.77 23.10
CA ARG A 35 -16.66 1.87 23.33
C ARG A 35 -17.36 0.52 23.32
N ASP A 36 -16.90 -0.40 22.48
CA ASP A 36 -17.60 -1.66 22.21
C ASP A 36 -16.90 -2.87 22.86
N ALA A 37 -15.69 -2.68 23.39
CA ALA A 37 -14.91 -3.76 24.01
C ALA A 37 -15.52 -4.20 25.35
N GLY A 38 -15.73 -5.50 25.48
CA GLY A 38 -16.27 -6.14 26.68
C GLY A 38 -15.25 -7.02 27.40
N SER A 39 -15.73 -7.71 28.44
CA SER A 39 -14.93 -8.68 29.18
C SER A 39 -14.40 -9.79 28.26
N GLY A 40 -13.10 -10.08 28.33
CA GLY A 40 -12.42 -11.01 27.43
C GLY A 40 -11.72 -10.35 26.23
N ASP A 41 -11.99 -9.07 25.96
CA ASP A 41 -11.39 -8.35 24.85
C ASP A 41 -10.14 -7.56 25.24
N LEU A 42 -9.31 -7.29 24.23
CA LEU A 42 -8.27 -6.28 24.27
C LEU A 42 -8.73 -5.00 23.57
N SER A 43 -8.44 -3.86 24.18
CA SER A 43 -8.66 -2.53 23.60
C SER A 43 -7.39 -1.68 23.65
N PHE A 44 -7.45 -0.47 23.07
CA PHE A 44 -6.31 0.44 23.05
C PHE A 44 -6.71 1.91 22.95
N LEU A 45 -5.89 2.79 23.52
CA LEU A 45 -5.98 4.24 23.35
C LEU A 45 -4.96 4.75 22.32
N GLY A 46 -5.29 4.65 21.04
CA GLY A 46 -4.42 5.12 19.95
C GLY A 46 -4.47 6.63 19.69
N ASN A 47 -5.53 7.33 20.12
CA ASN A 47 -5.69 8.77 19.94
C ASN A 47 -6.17 9.43 21.23
N ALA A 48 -5.43 10.44 21.68
CA ALA A 48 -5.70 11.16 22.93
C ALA A 48 -7.12 11.73 23.03
N LYS A 49 -7.79 12.04 21.91
CA LYS A 49 -9.17 12.54 21.90
C LYS A 49 -10.19 11.56 22.49
N TYR A 50 -9.85 10.29 22.57
CA TYR A 50 -10.70 9.24 23.11
C TYR A 50 -10.38 8.86 24.57
N LYS A 51 -9.52 9.64 25.25
CA LYS A 51 -9.09 9.36 26.63
C LYS A 51 -10.26 9.16 27.60
N SER A 52 -11.32 9.95 27.45
CA SER A 52 -12.52 9.87 28.29
C SER A 52 -13.29 8.55 28.16
N HIS A 53 -13.11 7.81 27.06
CA HIS A 53 -13.77 6.52 26.86
C HIS A 53 -13.11 5.38 27.65
N VAL A 54 -11.85 5.53 28.08
CA VAL A 54 -11.14 4.47 28.83
C VAL A 54 -11.87 4.15 30.13
N LYS A 55 -12.39 5.17 30.82
CA LYS A 55 -13.10 5.02 32.10
C LYS A 55 -14.33 4.10 32.03
N ASN A 56 -15.01 4.07 30.88
CA ASN A 56 -16.22 3.29 30.66
C ASN A 56 -15.95 2.02 29.84
N CYS A 57 -14.68 1.71 29.54
CA CYS A 57 -14.31 0.56 28.74
C CYS A 57 -14.30 -0.71 29.59
N GLU A 58 -15.00 -1.74 29.14
CA GLU A 58 -15.12 -3.02 29.85
C GLU A 58 -14.10 -4.08 29.37
N ALA A 59 -13.17 -3.68 28.49
CA ALA A 59 -12.08 -4.54 28.03
C ALA A 59 -11.27 -5.06 29.21
N SER A 60 -10.91 -6.35 29.17
CA SER A 60 -10.06 -6.96 30.20
C SER A 60 -8.62 -6.49 30.13
N ILE A 61 -8.14 -6.11 28.94
CA ILE A 61 -6.80 -5.54 28.73
C ILE A 61 -6.91 -4.27 27.91
N ILE A 62 -6.24 -3.20 28.34
CA ILE A 62 -6.16 -1.95 27.57
C ILE A 62 -4.71 -1.53 27.38
N LEU A 63 -4.31 -1.39 26.12
CA LEU A 63 -3.05 -0.74 25.73
C LEU A 63 -3.19 0.77 25.84
N LEU A 64 -2.33 1.39 26.66
CA LEU A 64 -2.42 2.81 26.99
C LEU A 64 -1.07 3.51 26.77
N PRO A 65 -1.06 4.82 26.50
CA PRO A 65 0.19 5.57 26.46
C PRO A 65 0.79 5.66 27.87
N GLN A 66 2.12 5.79 27.97
CA GLN A 66 2.84 5.83 29.26
C GLN A 66 2.38 6.98 30.16
N GLU A 67 1.89 8.07 29.59
CA GLU A 67 1.42 9.25 30.30
C GLU A 67 -0.02 9.10 30.84
N TYR A 68 -0.67 7.95 30.60
CA TYR A 68 -2.02 7.71 31.13
C TYR A 68 -1.96 7.27 32.60
N THR A 69 -2.37 8.16 33.51
CA THR A 69 -2.15 8.00 34.96
C THR A 69 -3.33 7.43 35.75
N GLU A 70 -4.48 7.20 35.12
CA GLU A 70 -5.64 6.66 35.85
C GLU A 70 -5.42 5.17 36.16
N GLU A 71 -6.06 4.71 37.23
CA GLU A 71 -6.01 3.33 37.69
C GLU A 71 -7.06 2.48 36.97
N PRO A 72 -6.77 1.19 36.70
CA PRO A 72 -7.73 0.28 36.10
C PRO A 72 -8.91 -0.01 37.03
N SER A 73 -10.06 -0.32 36.44
CA SER A 73 -11.19 -0.89 37.18
C SER A 73 -10.85 -2.30 37.69
N PRO A 74 -11.58 -2.85 38.68
CA PRO A 74 -11.40 -4.23 39.09
C PRO A 74 -11.48 -5.20 37.90
N HIS A 75 -10.58 -6.19 37.86
CA HIS A 75 -10.48 -7.20 36.80
C HIS A 75 -10.02 -6.68 35.42
N GLN A 76 -9.46 -5.47 35.39
CA GLN A 76 -8.88 -4.86 34.20
C GLN A 76 -7.36 -4.73 34.34
N LEU A 77 -6.65 -5.02 33.25
CA LEU A 77 -5.20 -4.90 33.15
C LEU A 77 -4.85 -3.74 32.22
N PHE A 78 -4.14 -2.75 32.76
CA PHE A 78 -3.56 -1.67 31.96
C PHE A 78 -2.12 -2.04 31.60
N VAL A 79 -1.81 -1.94 30.30
CA VAL A 79 -0.48 -2.17 29.75
C VAL A 79 -0.05 -0.88 29.08
N ARG A 80 0.81 -0.12 29.76
CA ARG A 80 1.25 1.19 29.32
C ARG A 80 2.52 1.07 28.46
N VAL A 81 2.43 1.52 27.22
CA VAL A 81 3.47 1.40 26.19
C VAL A 81 3.72 2.75 25.54
N THR A 82 4.91 2.95 24.96
CA THR A 82 5.29 4.22 24.31
C THR A 82 4.39 4.57 23.12
N ASN A 83 3.89 3.58 22.38
CA ASN A 83 2.97 3.80 21.25
C ASN A 83 1.89 2.70 21.20
N PRO A 84 0.69 2.96 21.73
CA PRO A 84 -0.38 1.96 21.78
C PRO A 84 -0.81 1.44 20.41
N SER A 85 -0.81 2.29 19.37
CA SER A 85 -1.16 1.88 18.01
C SER A 85 -0.14 0.91 17.42
N ARG A 86 1.16 1.16 17.67
CA ARG A 86 2.22 0.21 17.29
C ARG A 86 2.15 -1.08 18.11
N GLY A 87 1.86 -0.98 19.41
CA GLY A 87 1.69 -2.16 20.25
C GLY A 87 0.53 -3.04 19.77
N LEU A 88 -0.61 -2.44 19.41
CA LEU A 88 -1.72 -3.17 18.81
C LEU A 88 -1.30 -3.86 17.51
N ALA A 89 -0.54 -3.18 16.64
CA ALA A 89 -0.04 -3.78 15.40
C ALA A 89 0.79 -5.06 15.67
N GLN A 90 1.68 -5.05 16.67
CA GLN A 90 2.46 -6.24 17.06
C GLN A 90 1.58 -7.39 17.58
N ILE A 91 0.50 -7.08 18.30
CA ILE A 91 -0.47 -8.09 18.73
C ILE A 91 -1.23 -8.64 17.52
N CYS A 92 -1.65 -7.77 16.59
CA CYS A 92 -2.30 -8.19 15.35
C CYS A 92 -1.39 -9.10 14.50
N GLU A 93 -0.08 -8.82 14.42
CA GLU A 93 0.91 -9.68 13.76
C GLU A 93 0.99 -11.07 14.42
N LEU A 94 1.03 -11.12 15.76
CA LEU A 94 0.99 -12.39 16.50
C LEU A 94 -0.29 -13.17 16.20
N ILE A 95 -1.43 -12.48 16.16
CA ILE A 95 -2.74 -13.07 15.87
C ILE A 95 -2.79 -13.60 14.44
N GLU A 96 -2.37 -12.80 13.48
CA GLU A 96 -2.28 -13.17 12.06
C GLU A 96 -1.45 -14.43 11.88
N SER A 97 -0.29 -14.52 12.53
CA SER A 97 0.59 -15.70 12.45
C SER A 97 -0.06 -16.99 12.96
N LYS A 98 -0.98 -16.90 13.94
CA LYS A 98 -1.72 -18.04 14.49
C LYS A 98 -2.89 -18.44 13.60
N LEU A 99 -3.54 -17.47 12.97
CA LEU A 99 -4.70 -17.70 12.10
C LEU A 99 -4.29 -18.18 10.70
N HIS A 100 -3.15 -17.69 10.22
CA HIS A 100 -2.58 -18.00 8.92
C HIS A 100 -1.23 -18.69 9.15
N PRO A 101 -1.23 -19.98 9.53
CA PRO A 101 -0.01 -20.69 9.84
C PRO A 101 0.94 -20.67 8.63
N PRO A 102 2.26 -20.67 8.87
CA PRO A 102 3.24 -20.58 7.81
C PRO A 102 3.07 -21.74 6.83
N VAL A 103 3.04 -21.40 5.53
CA VAL A 103 3.02 -22.39 4.46
C VAL A 103 4.31 -23.22 4.53
N LYS A 104 4.16 -24.54 4.43
CA LYS A 104 5.31 -25.46 4.41
C LYS A 104 6.10 -25.26 3.11
N PRO A 105 7.44 -25.20 3.18
CA PRO A 105 8.29 -25.22 1.99
C PRO A 105 7.99 -26.42 1.10
N GLY A 106 8.18 -26.23 -0.20
CA GLY A 106 7.96 -27.24 -1.23
C GLY A 106 7.12 -26.74 -2.39
N VAL A 107 7.06 -27.55 -3.43
CA VAL A 107 6.27 -27.30 -4.64
C VAL A 107 5.01 -28.15 -4.58
N HIS A 108 3.84 -27.52 -4.68
CA HIS A 108 2.58 -28.26 -4.72
C HIS A 108 2.54 -29.20 -5.95
N PRO A 109 2.01 -30.43 -5.85
CA PRO A 109 2.01 -31.39 -6.97
C PRO A 109 1.32 -30.93 -8.27
N THR A 110 0.45 -29.91 -8.17
CA THR A 110 -0.25 -29.32 -9.33
C THR A 110 0.36 -28.02 -9.82
N ALA A 111 1.45 -27.55 -9.21
CA ALA A 111 2.25 -26.47 -9.77
C ALA A 111 3.08 -27.00 -10.94
N PHE A 112 3.33 -26.15 -11.93
CA PHE A 112 4.17 -26.47 -13.07
C PHE A 112 5.43 -25.61 -13.02
N VAL A 113 6.58 -26.27 -13.00
CA VAL A 113 7.90 -25.61 -12.92
C VAL A 113 8.72 -26.09 -14.10
N GLU A 114 9.15 -25.16 -14.96
CA GLU A 114 10.00 -25.46 -16.10
C GLU A 114 11.35 -26.07 -15.68
N ALA A 115 11.90 -26.95 -16.51
CA ALA A 115 13.04 -27.79 -16.13
C ALA A 115 14.32 -27.01 -15.77
N ASN A 116 14.50 -25.81 -16.32
CA ASN A 116 15.64 -24.94 -16.04
C ASN A 116 15.32 -23.76 -15.10
N ALA A 117 14.11 -23.73 -14.53
CA ALA A 117 13.78 -22.79 -13.46
C ALA A 117 14.50 -23.22 -12.17
N ILE A 118 14.90 -22.22 -11.37
CA ILE A 118 15.57 -22.44 -10.09
C ILE A 118 14.62 -22.01 -8.99
N VAL A 119 14.21 -22.95 -8.14
CA VAL A 119 13.37 -22.69 -6.97
C VAL A 119 14.15 -23.10 -5.74
N ASP A 120 14.37 -22.16 -4.82
CA ASP A 120 15.03 -22.45 -3.56
C ASP A 120 14.21 -23.46 -2.72
N ALA A 121 14.89 -24.37 -2.03
CA ALA A 121 14.25 -25.44 -1.26
C ALA A 121 13.38 -24.94 -0.10
N SER A 122 13.62 -23.71 0.38
CA SER A 122 12.81 -23.08 1.43
C SER A 122 11.59 -22.33 0.88
N ALA A 123 11.46 -22.18 -0.44
CA ALA A 123 10.31 -21.54 -1.06
C ALA A 123 9.06 -22.45 -1.01
N SER A 124 7.89 -21.83 -0.96
CA SER A 124 6.59 -22.51 -1.00
C SER A 124 5.85 -22.11 -2.28
N ILE A 125 5.56 -23.08 -3.14
CA ILE A 125 4.84 -22.85 -4.41
C ILE A 125 3.46 -23.49 -4.34
N GLY A 126 2.42 -22.66 -4.37
CA GLY A 126 1.03 -23.06 -4.27
C GLY A 126 0.49 -23.79 -5.50
N ALA A 127 -0.68 -24.40 -5.35
CA ALA A 127 -1.36 -25.14 -6.41
C ALA A 127 -1.60 -24.31 -7.67
N PHE A 128 -1.41 -24.93 -8.84
CA PHE A 128 -1.66 -24.31 -10.16
C PHE A 128 -0.81 -23.07 -10.45
N THR A 129 0.28 -22.86 -9.71
CA THR A 129 1.27 -21.83 -10.01
C THR A 129 2.21 -22.31 -11.10
N TYR A 130 2.48 -21.42 -12.06
CA TYR A 130 3.40 -21.65 -13.16
C TYR A 130 4.69 -20.88 -12.94
N ILE A 131 5.83 -21.56 -13.05
CA ILE A 131 7.18 -20.99 -13.01
C ILE A 131 7.86 -21.27 -14.35
N GLY A 132 8.11 -20.21 -15.11
CA GLY A 132 8.62 -20.27 -16.48
C GLY A 132 10.12 -20.49 -16.58
N GLU A 133 10.56 -20.69 -17.81
CA GLU A 133 11.95 -21.01 -18.17
C GLU A 133 12.95 -19.98 -17.64
N GLY A 134 14.02 -20.46 -17.00
CA GLY A 134 15.09 -19.62 -16.46
C GLY A 134 14.68 -18.70 -15.32
N ALA A 135 13.44 -18.78 -14.83
CA ALA A 135 12.99 -18.02 -13.67
C ALA A 135 13.72 -18.46 -12.40
N LYS A 136 13.94 -17.53 -11.48
CA LYS A 136 14.66 -17.76 -10.22
C LYS A 136 13.82 -17.32 -9.05
N ILE A 137 13.50 -18.23 -8.14
CA ILE A 137 12.72 -17.97 -6.93
C ILE A 137 13.65 -18.11 -5.72
N GLY A 138 13.92 -16.98 -5.06
CA GLY A 138 14.81 -16.92 -3.91
C GLY A 138 14.24 -17.55 -2.62
N PRO A 139 15.08 -17.64 -1.57
CA PRO A 139 14.77 -18.37 -0.35
C PRO A 139 13.61 -17.75 0.42
N GLY A 140 12.78 -18.60 1.04
CA GLY A 140 11.64 -18.20 1.87
C GLY A 140 10.49 -17.55 1.11
N CYS A 141 10.54 -17.49 -0.22
CA CYS A 141 9.45 -16.98 -1.05
C CYS A 141 8.18 -17.81 -0.87
N LYS A 142 7.02 -17.15 -0.83
CA LYS A 142 5.71 -17.77 -0.69
C LYS A 142 4.85 -17.34 -1.87
N LEU A 143 4.67 -18.24 -2.83
CA LEU A 143 3.81 -18.03 -3.98
C LEU A 143 2.51 -18.79 -3.72
N SER A 144 1.39 -18.06 -3.69
CA SER A 144 0.07 -18.64 -3.49
C SER A 144 -0.40 -19.41 -4.74
N THR A 145 -1.68 -19.78 -4.79
CA THR A 145 -2.25 -20.51 -5.92
C THR A 145 -2.42 -19.63 -7.16
N HIS A 146 -2.33 -20.24 -8.35
CA HIS A 146 -2.60 -19.58 -9.63
C HIS A 146 -1.69 -18.37 -9.94
N CYS A 147 -0.48 -18.33 -9.35
CA CYS A 147 0.50 -17.32 -9.72
C CYS A 147 1.16 -17.69 -11.07
N HIS A 148 1.60 -16.67 -11.81
CA HIS A 148 2.40 -16.84 -13.01
C HIS A 148 3.72 -16.09 -12.84
N VAL A 149 4.85 -16.80 -12.93
CA VAL A 149 6.18 -16.21 -13.01
C VAL A 149 6.74 -16.49 -14.39
N GLY A 150 6.78 -15.47 -15.24
CA GLY A 150 7.22 -15.59 -16.62
C GLY A 150 8.71 -15.89 -16.77
N SER A 151 9.11 -16.28 -17.98
CA SER A 151 10.49 -16.67 -18.28
C SER A 151 11.51 -15.57 -17.94
N GLY A 152 12.64 -15.98 -17.37
CA GLY A 152 13.74 -15.10 -16.99
C GLY A 152 13.45 -14.18 -15.80
N SER A 153 12.27 -14.24 -15.19
CA SER A 153 11.93 -13.40 -14.03
C SER A 153 12.64 -13.86 -12.76
N ILE A 154 13.04 -12.91 -11.94
CA ILE A 154 13.84 -13.13 -10.72
C ILE A 154 13.07 -12.58 -9.53
N LEU A 155 12.93 -13.39 -8.49
CA LEU A 155 12.45 -12.98 -7.18
C LEU A 155 13.59 -13.15 -6.18
N GLY A 156 13.84 -12.11 -5.38
CA GLY A 156 14.75 -12.14 -4.24
C GLY A 156 14.24 -13.05 -3.11
N GLN A 157 14.68 -12.79 -1.89
CA GLN A 157 14.28 -13.59 -0.73
C GLN A 157 12.97 -13.12 -0.10
N SER A 158 12.23 -14.05 0.50
CA SER A 158 11.09 -13.78 1.38
C SER A 158 9.99 -12.92 0.75
N CYS A 159 9.80 -13.02 -0.57
CA CYS A 159 8.69 -12.38 -1.26
C CYS A 159 7.38 -13.13 -1.03
N ILE A 160 6.27 -12.41 -1.01
CA ILE A 160 4.93 -12.98 -0.85
C ILE A 160 4.10 -12.58 -2.07
N LEU A 161 3.69 -13.58 -2.84
CA LEU A 161 2.77 -13.41 -3.97
C LEU A 161 1.43 -14.03 -3.58
N TYR A 162 0.41 -13.19 -3.47
CA TYR A 162 -0.97 -13.61 -3.22
C TYR A 162 -1.61 -14.24 -4.47
N PRO A 163 -2.80 -14.88 -4.35
CA PRO A 163 -3.40 -15.61 -5.46
C PRO A 163 -3.52 -14.81 -6.75
N GLY A 164 -3.18 -15.43 -7.88
CA GLY A 164 -3.42 -14.85 -9.21
C GLY A 164 -2.46 -13.74 -9.63
N VAL A 165 -1.39 -13.48 -8.87
CA VAL A 165 -0.32 -12.53 -9.26
C VAL A 165 0.35 -13.01 -10.55
N LYS A 166 0.58 -12.09 -11.48
CA LYS A 166 1.24 -12.34 -12.76
C LYS A 166 2.47 -11.47 -12.88
N LEU A 167 3.64 -12.09 -12.79
CA LEU A 167 4.89 -11.52 -13.25
C LEU A 167 5.08 -11.99 -14.68
N LEU A 168 5.07 -11.09 -15.66
CA LEU A 168 5.39 -11.46 -17.04
C LEU A 168 6.89 -11.72 -17.18
N SER A 169 7.42 -11.77 -18.40
CA SER A 169 8.81 -12.14 -18.63
C SER A 169 9.80 -11.07 -18.17
N SER A 170 10.97 -11.51 -17.71
CA SER A 170 12.12 -10.67 -17.34
C SER A 170 11.83 -9.60 -16.28
N CYS A 171 10.88 -9.84 -15.37
CA CYS A 171 10.66 -8.98 -14.21
C CYS A 171 11.72 -9.25 -13.13
N GLU A 172 12.26 -8.18 -12.54
CA GLU A 172 13.17 -8.29 -11.39
C GLU A 172 12.48 -7.79 -10.14
N ILE A 173 12.29 -8.68 -9.18
CA ILE A 173 11.64 -8.42 -7.90
C ILE A 173 12.68 -8.61 -6.80
N GLY A 174 12.88 -7.57 -5.99
CA GLY A 174 13.83 -7.55 -4.88
C GLY A 174 13.41 -8.45 -3.71
N ASN A 175 13.92 -8.14 -2.52
CA ASN A 175 13.71 -8.90 -1.30
C ASN A 175 12.51 -8.37 -0.51
N HIS A 176 11.82 -9.24 0.22
CA HIS A 176 10.72 -8.86 1.12
C HIS A 176 9.59 -8.07 0.42
N VAL A 177 9.38 -8.34 -0.87
CA VAL A 177 8.31 -7.70 -1.66
C VAL A 177 6.99 -8.44 -1.44
N VAL A 178 5.90 -7.70 -1.27
CA VAL A 178 4.54 -8.25 -1.16
C VAL A 178 3.69 -7.80 -2.34
N LEU A 179 3.16 -8.76 -3.09
CA LEU A 179 2.28 -8.53 -4.23
C LEU A 179 0.90 -9.12 -3.92
N ASN A 180 -0.10 -8.26 -3.77
CA ASN A 180 -1.47 -8.67 -3.45
C ASN A 180 -2.17 -9.32 -4.65
N ALA A 181 -3.35 -9.91 -4.37
CA ALA A 181 -4.05 -10.72 -5.34
C ALA A 181 -4.30 -9.98 -6.66
N GLY A 182 -4.07 -10.68 -7.77
CA GLY A 182 -4.33 -10.18 -9.12
C GLY A 182 -3.37 -9.09 -9.63
N VAL A 183 -2.32 -8.71 -8.88
CA VAL A 183 -1.27 -7.79 -9.38
C VAL A 183 -0.67 -8.30 -10.70
N VAL A 184 -0.47 -7.40 -11.65
CA VAL A 184 0.20 -7.68 -12.93
C VAL A 184 1.43 -6.80 -13.08
N ILE A 185 2.59 -7.43 -13.24
CA ILE A 185 3.88 -6.75 -13.42
C ILE A 185 4.46 -7.15 -14.77
N GLY A 186 4.90 -6.15 -15.54
CA GLY A 186 5.50 -6.35 -16.84
C GLY A 186 4.50 -6.49 -17.97
N ALA A 187 3.26 -6.00 -17.79
CA ALA A 187 2.33 -5.83 -18.91
C ALA A 187 2.96 -4.98 -20.02
N GLU A 188 2.50 -5.12 -21.26
CA GLU A 188 3.01 -4.28 -22.34
C GLU A 188 2.50 -2.85 -22.18
N GLY A 189 3.41 -1.87 -22.30
CA GLY A 189 3.05 -0.45 -22.20
C GLY A 189 2.12 0.02 -23.32
N TYR A 190 1.34 1.05 -23.01
CA TYR A 190 0.44 1.70 -23.96
C TYR A 190 1.19 2.61 -24.95
N GLY A 191 1.80 2.03 -26.00
CA GLY A 191 2.46 2.79 -27.06
C GLY A 191 1.87 2.52 -28.43
N PHE A 192 1.35 3.58 -29.05
CA PHE A 192 0.80 3.57 -30.39
C PHE A 192 1.26 4.80 -31.15
N ASP A 193 1.75 4.62 -32.37
CA ASP A 193 1.95 5.71 -33.31
C ASP A 193 0.63 6.02 -34.02
N GLN A 194 0.30 7.30 -34.19
CA GLN A 194 -0.93 7.73 -34.84
C GLN A 194 -0.60 8.19 -36.27
N SER A 195 -1.02 7.40 -37.26
CA SER A 195 -0.86 7.71 -38.68
C SER A 195 -2.23 7.95 -39.33
N GLU A 196 -2.23 8.42 -40.58
CA GLU A 196 -3.46 8.51 -41.39
C GLU A 196 -4.14 7.15 -41.63
N GLU A 197 -3.36 6.06 -41.60
CA GLU A 197 -3.83 4.69 -41.79
C GLU A 197 -4.39 4.06 -40.51
N GLY A 198 -4.15 4.69 -39.35
CA GLY A 198 -4.65 4.25 -38.05
C GLY A 198 -3.57 4.23 -36.96
N HIS A 199 -3.80 3.42 -35.93
CA HIS A 199 -2.90 3.30 -34.78
C HIS A 199 -1.98 2.10 -34.92
N HIS A 200 -0.67 2.33 -35.01
CA HIS A 200 0.33 1.28 -35.14
C HIS A 200 0.97 0.98 -33.78
N LYS A 201 0.93 -0.28 -33.36
CA LYS A 201 1.48 -0.71 -32.09
C LYS A 201 3.00 -0.52 -32.06
N ILE A 202 3.50 0.05 -30.96
CA ILE A 202 4.92 0.18 -30.67
C ILE A 202 5.30 -0.87 -29.61
N PRO A 203 6.07 -1.90 -29.97
CA PRO A 203 6.47 -2.93 -29.01
C PRO A 203 7.27 -2.35 -27.84
N HIS A 204 6.95 -2.81 -26.63
CA HIS A 204 7.76 -2.54 -25.44
C HIS A 204 8.61 -3.77 -25.13
N ILE A 205 9.92 -3.60 -25.15
CA ILE A 205 10.90 -4.68 -24.98
C ILE A 205 11.76 -4.52 -23.72
N GLY A 206 11.52 -3.47 -22.93
CA GLY A 206 12.14 -3.28 -21.63
C GLY A 206 11.54 -4.19 -20.55
N ARG A 207 11.91 -3.91 -19.31
CA ARG A 207 11.52 -4.71 -18.14
C ARG A 207 10.83 -3.88 -17.05
N VAL A 208 10.49 -4.55 -15.96
CA VAL A 208 10.09 -3.91 -14.70
C VAL A 208 11.03 -4.35 -13.59
N VAL A 209 11.47 -3.40 -12.78
CA VAL A 209 12.27 -3.61 -11.58
C VAL A 209 11.49 -3.11 -10.36
N VAL A 210 11.29 -4.00 -9.39
CA VAL A 210 10.68 -3.67 -8.10
C VAL A 210 11.71 -3.93 -7.01
N GLU A 211 12.10 -2.90 -6.27
CA GLU A 211 13.13 -3.00 -5.25
C GLU A 211 12.61 -3.56 -3.91
N ASP A 212 13.53 -3.70 -2.95
CA ASP A 212 13.29 -4.34 -1.67
C ASP A 212 12.17 -3.69 -0.85
N GLY A 213 11.41 -4.50 -0.11
CA GLY A 213 10.41 -4.05 0.86
C GLY A 213 9.22 -3.31 0.25
N VAL A 214 9.06 -3.34 -1.07
CA VAL A 214 7.91 -2.77 -1.76
C VAL A 214 6.65 -3.60 -1.50
N GLU A 215 5.51 -2.93 -1.31
CA GLU A 215 4.20 -3.59 -1.24
C GLU A 215 3.28 -3.02 -2.32
N ILE A 216 2.60 -3.91 -3.04
CA ILE A 216 1.71 -3.57 -4.14
C ILE A 216 0.33 -4.18 -3.87
N GLY A 217 -0.68 -3.32 -3.86
CA GLY A 217 -2.08 -3.62 -3.61
C GLY A 217 -2.74 -4.40 -4.74
N ALA A 218 -3.91 -4.96 -4.44
CA ALA A 218 -4.63 -5.87 -5.32
C ALA A 218 -4.99 -5.21 -6.66
N ASN A 219 -4.89 -6.00 -7.73
CA ASN A 219 -5.20 -5.60 -9.11
C ASN A 219 -4.47 -4.33 -9.60
N THR A 220 -3.32 -3.99 -9.00
CA THR A 220 -2.43 -2.95 -9.53
C THR A 220 -1.65 -3.49 -10.74
N CYS A 221 -1.50 -2.64 -11.74
CA CYS A 221 -0.81 -2.96 -13.00
C CYS A 221 0.42 -2.08 -13.18
N ILE A 222 1.55 -2.69 -13.50
CA ILE A 222 2.82 -2.01 -13.78
C ILE A 222 3.33 -2.44 -15.15
N ASP A 223 3.35 -1.50 -16.09
CA ASP A 223 3.76 -1.75 -17.46
C ASP A 223 5.29 -1.81 -17.57
N ARG A 224 5.80 -2.71 -18.42
CA ARG A 224 7.21 -2.74 -18.78
C ARG A 224 7.59 -1.50 -19.60
N ALA A 225 8.81 -1.04 -19.44
CA ALA A 225 9.34 0.08 -20.23
C ALA A 225 9.49 -0.26 -21.71
N ARG A 226 9.58 0.78 -22.54
CA ARG A 226 9.81 0.60 -23.98
C ARG A 226 11.14 -0.07 -24.27
N PHE A 227 12.22 0.42 -23.67
CA PHE A 227 13.59 -0.08 -23.88
C PHE A 227 14.30 -0.42 -22.57
N GLU A 228 14.20 0.47 -21.58
CA GLU A 228 14.90 0.36 -20.30
C GLU A 228 14.07 -0.43 -19.27
N GLU A 229 13.72 0.23 -18.18
CA GLU A 229 12.97 -0.31 -17.06
C GLU A 229 11.90 0.67 -16.60
N THR A 230 10.77 0.15 -16.18
CA THR A 230 9.88 0.82 -15.23
C THR A 230 10.36 0.41 -13.84
N LYS A 231 10.54 1.36 -12.93
CA LYS A 231 11.19 1.10 -11.63
C LYS A 231 10.34 1.57 -10.46
N ILE A 232 10.17 0.70 -9.46
CA ILE A 232 9.56 1.03 -8.17
C ILE A 232 10.63 0.94 -7.09
N GLY A 233 10.92 2.08 -6.47
CA GLY A 233 11.98 2.25 -5.50
C GLY A 233 11.68 1.60 -4.15
N LYS A 234 12.75 1.28 -3.43
CA LYS A 234 12.74 0.56 -2.15
C LYS A 234 11.74 1.13 -1.14
N GLY A 235 11.02 0.24 -0.45
CA GLY A 235 10.11 0.60 0.64
C GLY A 235 8.82 1.31 0.22
N SER A 236 8.63 1.59 -1.07
CA SER A 236 7.41 2.23 -1.58
C SER A 236 6.18 1.32 -1.45
N LYS A 237 5.02 1.94 -1.20
CA LYS A 237 3.75 1.25 -1.00
C LYS A 237 2.74 1.77 -2.02
N LEU A 238 2.26 0.88 -2.87
CA LEU A 238 1.22 1.14 -3.84
C LEU A 238 -0.04 0.42 -3.38
N ASP A 239 -1.14 1.14 -3.25
CA ASP A 239 -2.43 0.59 -2.85
C ASP A 239 -3.12 -0.09 -4.06
N ASN A 240 -4.38 -0.51 -3.88
CA ASN A 240 -5.15 -1.27 -4.85
C ASN A 240 -5.48 -0.45 -6.11
N LEU A 241 -5.59 -1.13 -7.25
CA LEU A 241 -6.02 -0.56 -8.53
C LEU A 241 -5.18 0.64 -9.01
N VAL A 242 -3.91 0.71 -8.61
CA VAL A 242 -2.98 1.71 -9.17
C VAL A 242 -2.57 1.28 -10.58
N GLN A 243 -2.45 2.26 -11.49
CA GLN A 243 -1.86 2.05 -12.81
C GLN A 243 -0.52 2.78 -12.89
N VAL A 244 0.55 2.04 -13.22
CA VAL A 244 1.87 2.58 -13.49
C VAL A 244 2.22 2.35 -14.96
N GLY A 245 2.28 3.43 -15.73
CA GLY A 245 2.64 3.38 -17.14
C GLY A 245 4.11 3.00 -17.40
N HIS A 246 4.43 2.77 -18.66
CA HIS A 246 5.77 2.40 -19.09
C HIS A 246 6.82 3.49 -18.78
N ASN A 247 8.05 3.09 -18.47
CA ASN A 247 9.18 3.98 -18.17
C ASN A 247 9.01 4.86 -16.92
N VAL A 248 7.97 4.64 -16.12
CA VAL A 248 7.81 5.36 -14.86
C VAL A 248 8.92 4.97 -13.89
N ARG A 249 9.46 5.95 -13.17
CA ARG A 249 10.39 5.74 -12.05
C ARG A 249 9.77 6.33 -10.80
N ILE A 250 9.48 5.49 -9.80
CA ILE A 250 9.06 5.92 -8.47
C ILE A 250 10.24 5.73 -7.52
N GLY A 251 10.59 6.77 -6.76
CA GLY A 251 11.66 6.77 -5.78
C GLY A 251 11.38 5.93 -4.54
N GLU A 252 12.19 6.12 -3.50
CA GLU A 252 12.09 5.34 -2.27
C GLU A 252 11.01 5.87 -1.31
N ASN A 253 10.38 4.96 -0.56
CA ASN A 253 9.43 5.27 0.52
C ASN A 253 8.25 6.15 0.07
N CYS A 254 7.82 6.02 -1.18
CA CYS A 254 6.64 6.71 -1.69
C CYS A 254 5.36 5.99 -1.25
N LEU A 255 4.29 6.77 -1.01
CA LEU A 255 2.97 6.24 -0.69
C LEU A 255 1.99 6.62 -1.81
N ILE A 256 1.53 5.63 -2.56
CA ILE A 256 0.62 5.82 -3.71
C ILE A 256 -0.73 5.18 -3.37
N VAL A 257 -1.74 5.98 -3.09
CA VAL A 257 -3.06 5.52 -2.61
C VAL A 257 -3.92 5.02 -3.78
N ALA A 258 -4.99 4.28 -3.46
CA ALA A 258 -5.79 3.53 -4.44
C ALA A 258 -6.24 4.36 -5.65
N GLN A 259 -6.31 3.69 -6.80
CA GLN A 259 -6.80 4.24 -8.07
C GLN A 259 -5.99 5.43 -8.62
N VAL A 260 -4.77 5.65 -8.14
CA VAL A 260 -3.85 6.60 -8.78
C VAL A 260 -3.47 6.09 -10.17
N GLY A 261 -3.50 6.97 -11.16
CA GLY A 261 -3.07 6.69 -12.53
C GLY A 261 -1.83 7.51 -12.89
N ILE A 262 -0.74 6.83 -13.23
CA ILE A 262 0.54 7.45 -13.58
C ILE A 262 0.85 7.17 -15.05
N SER A 263 0.82 8.20 -15.90
CA SER A 263 1.17 8.08 -17.31
C SER A 263 2.65 7.75 -17.51
N GLY A 264 3.00 7.30 -18.71
CA GLY A 264 4.36 6.88 -19.03
C GLY A 264 5.43 7.96 -18.81
N SER A 265 6.64 7.52 -18.46
CA SER A 265 7.83 8.36 -18.28
C SER A 265 7.75 9.43 -17.18
N VAL A 266 6.86 9.28 -16.20
CA VAL A 266 6.86 10.12 -15.00
C VAL A 266 8.00 9.68 -14.07
N ASN A 267 8.75 10.66 -13.54
CA ASN A 267 9.78 10.44 -12.53
C ASN A 267 9.30 11.06 -11.21
N MET A 268 9.09 10.23 -10.19
CA MET A 268 8.81 10.66 -8.82
C MET A 268 10.02 10.42 -7.94
N ASP A 269 10.48 11.46 -7.25
CA ASP A 269 11.54 11.36 -6.25
C ASP A 269 11.05 10.67 -4.97
N ASP A 270 11.94 10.51 -4.00
CA ASP A 270 11.66 9.84 -2.73
C ASP A 270 10.58 10.55 -1.88
N ASN A 271 9.91 9.75 -1.03
CA ASN A 271 8.97 10.21 0.01
C ASN A 271 7.76 10.99 -0.54
N VAL A 272 7.45 10.85 -1.83
CA VAL A 272 6.25 11.43 -2.44
C VAL A 272 5.02 10.71 -1.91
N ILE A 273 3.99 11.48 -1.55
CA ILE A 273 2.70 10.95 -1.08
C ILE A 273 1.61 11.38 -2.07
N VAL A 274 0.91 10.41 -2.64
CA VAL A 274 -0.15 10.64 -3.61
C VAL A 274 -1.47 10.09 -3.09
N GLY A 275 -2.42 10.99 -2.88
CA GLY A 275 -3.78 10.67 -2.47
C GLY A 275 -4.59 9.97 -3.56
N GLY A 276 -5.62 9.25 -3.15
CA GLY A 276 -6.38 8.36 -4.03
C GLY A 276 -6.98 9.08 -5.25
N GLN A 277 -7.07 8.36 -6.36
CA GLN A 277 -7.59 8.86 -7.64
C GLN A 277 -6.88 10.09 -8.22
N ALA A 278 -5.67 10.43 -7.77
CA ALA A 278 -4.86 11.43 -8.47
C ALA A 278 -4.39 10.88 -9.83
N GLY A 279 -4.28 11.76 -10.82
CA GLY A 279 -3.84 11.42 -12.18
C GLY A 279 -2.64 12.27 -12.61
N PHE A 280 -1.69 11.65 -13.30
CA PHE A 280 -0.48 12.32 -13.81
C PHE A 280 -0.43 12.25 -15.33
N ALA A 281 -0.18 13.39 -15.97
CA ALA A 281 0.24 13.42 -17.37
C ALA A 281 1.62 12.77 -17.54
N GLY A 282 1.99 12.40 -18.77
CA GLY A 282 3.26 11.75 -19.06
C GLY A 282 4.44 12.72 -18.98
N HIS A 283 5.65 12.17 -18.83
CA HIS A 283 6.91 12.94 -18.88
C HIS A 283 7.06 14.04 -17.82
N LEU A 284 6.46 13.85 -16.65
CA LEU A 284 6.56 14.81 -15.54
C LEU A 284 7.65 14.42 -14.55
N THR A 285 8.18 15.41 -13.85
CA THR A 285 9.00 15.24 -12.65
C THR A 285 8.21 15.65 -11.40
N VAL A 286 8.20 14.79 -10.38
CA VAL A 286 7.55 15.04 -9.09
C VAL A 286 8.63 15.07 -8.01
N GLY A 287 8.92 16.27 -7.52
CA GLY A 287 10.02 16.51 -6.60
C GLY A 287 9.85 15.86 -5.23
N LYS A 288 11.00 15.61 -4.60
CA LYS A 288 11.12 14.90 -3.31
C LYS A 288 10.14 15.41 -2.26
N GLY A 289 9.44 14.49 -1.59
CA GLY A 289 8.55 14.80 -0.47
C GLY A 289 7.26 15.57 -0.84
N ALA A 290 6.96 15.71 -2.14
CA ALA A 290 5.70 16.33 -2.57
C ALA A 290 4.49 15.53 -2.07
N LYS A 291 3.41 16.25 -1.75
CA LYS A 291 2.14 15.71 -1.28
C LYS A 291 1.05 16.12 -2.25
N ILE A 292 0.41 15.14 -2.87
CA ILE A 292 -0.66 15.34 -3.83
C ILE A 292 -1.95 14.88 -3.18
N ALA A 293 -2.90 15.78 -2.95
CA ALA A 293 -4.20 15.40 -2.39
C ALA A 293 -5.03 14.59 -3.40
N GLY A 294 -6.02 13.85 -2.89
CA GLY A 294 -6.85 12.97 -3.73
C GLY A 294 -7.59 13.71 -4.83
N GLN A 295 -7.81 13.02 -5.96
CA GLN A 295 -8.44 13.56 -7.16
C GLN A 295 -7.75 14.79 -7.78
N ALA A 296 -6.46 15.01 -7.49
CA ALA A 296 -5.67 16.03 -8.18
C ALA A 296 -5.25 15.56 -9.58
N GLY A 297 -5.34 16.45 -10.58
CA GLY A 297 -4.78 16.23 -11.91
C GLY A 297 -3.46 16.98 -12.08
N ILE A 298 -2.37 16.25 -12.23
CA ILE A 298 -1.02 16.81 -12.36
C ILE A 298 -0.64 16.87 -13.84
N THR A 299 -0.47 18.09 -14.34
CA THR A 299 -0.23 18.37 -15.78
C THR A 299 1.12 19.02 -16.05
N LYS A 300 1.89 19.32 -15.00
CA LYS A 300 3.21 19.96 -15.04
C LYS A 300 4.08 19.38 -13.94
N ASP A 301 5.37 19.64 -14.04
CA ASP A 301 6.33 19.29 -12.99
C ASP A 301 5.90 19.86 -11.64
N VAL A 302 6.21 19.11 -10.59
CA VAL A 302 5.86 19.43 -9.21
C VAL A 302 7.14 19.69 -8.44
N GLU A 303 7.23 20.86 -7.82
CA GLU A 303 8.37 21.25 -7.00
C GLU A 303 8.55 20.35 -5.77
N PRO A 304 9.79 20.12 -5.31
CA PRO A 304 10.05 19.41 -4.06
C PRO A 304 9.28 20.00 -2.86
N GLY A 305 8.70 19.12 -2.04
CA GLY A 305 7.93 19.50 -0.85
C GLY A 305 6.59 20.20 -1.12
N ALA A 306 6.20 20.38 -2.39
CA ALA A 306 4.92 20.99 -2.72
C ALA A 306 3.74 20.23 -2.10
N PHE A 307 2.70 20.97 -1.68
CA PHE A 307 1.44 20.37 -1.25
C PHE A 307 0.32 20.83 -2.18
N LEU A 308 -0.09 19.95 -3.08
CA LEU A 308 -1.08 20.24 -4.10
C LEU A 308 -2.47 19.76 -3.65
N LYS A 309 -3.46 20.63 -3.83
CA LYS A 309 -4.86 20.37 -3.52
C LYS A 309 -5.52 19.67 -4.71
N GLY A 310 -6.40 18.71 -4.44
CA GLY A 310 -7.33 18.14 -5.41
C GLY A 310 -8.75 18.69 -5.24
N ASN A 311 -9.74 17.87 -5.57
CA ASN A 311 -11.14 18.28 -5.54
C ASN A 311 -11.78 18.04 -4.15
N PRO A 312 -12.37 19.07 -3.51
CA PRO A 312 -13.31 18.85 -2.43
C PRO A 312 -14.71 18.59 -2.99
N ALA A 313 -15.51 17.79 -2.29
CA ALA A 313 -16.95 17.77 -2.49
C ALA A 313 -17.55 19.12 -2.05
N LEU A 314 -18.44 19.69 -2.86
CA LEU A 314 -19.18 20.92 -2.56
C LEU A 314 -20.68 20.66 -2.65
N PRO A 315 -21.52 21.36 -1.86
CA PRO A 315 -22.97 21.31 -2.04
C PRO A 315 -23.37 21.62 -3.48
N PHE A 316 -24.28 20.84 -4.06
CA PHE A 316 -24.63 20.87 -5.49
C PHE A 316 -24.89 22.29 -6.03
N HIS A 317 -25.75 23.05 -5.38
CA HIS A 317 -26.08 24.41 -5.82
C HIS A 317 -24.92 25.41 -5.65
N LEU A 318 -23.99 25.17 -4.73
CA LEU A 318 -22.78 25.98 -4.61
C LEU A 318 -21.83 25.67 -5.77
N ALA A 319 -21.62 24.38 -6.08
CA ALA A 319 -20.77 23.94 -7.18
C ALA A 319 -21.26 24.50 -8.53
N GLN A 320 -22.56 24.40 -8.83
CA GLN A 320 -23.13 24.97 -10.07
C GLN A 320 -22.93 26.47 -10.19
N ARG A 321 -23.14 27.22 -9.09
CA ARG A 321 -22.92 28.67 -9.07
C ARG A 321 -21.46 29.02 -9.34
N ILE A 322 -20.52 28.32 -8.68
CA ILE A 322 -19.08 28.51 -8.90
C ILE A 322 -18.71 28.22 -10.36
N ALA A 323 -19.21 27.12 -10.95
CA ALA A 323 -18.91 26.75 -12.34
C ALA A 323 -19.37 27.82 -13.35
N ILE A 324 -20.58 28.38 -13.16
CA ILE A 324 -21.08 29.48 -13.99
C ILE A 324 -20.19 30.72 -13.87
N LEU A 325 -19.78 31.07 -12.63
CA LEU A 325 -18.92 32.22 -12.39
C LEU A 325 -17.52 32.03 -12.98
N GLN A 326 -16.97 30.82 -12.90
CA GLN A 326 -15.68 30.48 -13.51
C GLN A 326 -15.69 30.71 -15.02
N ARG A 327 -16.76 30.31 -15.72
CA ARG A 327 -16.89 30.57 -17.16
C ARG A 327 -16.96 32.07 -17.49
N LYS A 328 -17.48 32.89 -16.58
CA LYS A 328 -17.60 34.35 -16.74
C LYS A 328 -16.37 35.15 -16.28
N LEU A 329 -15.35 34.49 -15.71
CA LEU A 329 -14.12 35.17 -15.27
C LEU A 329 -13.47 36.02 -16.38
N PRO A 330 -13.32 35.52 -17.63
CA PRO A 330 -12.74 36.31 -18.71
C PRO A 330 -13.52 37.62 -18.98
N ASP A 331 -14.86 37.54 -19.02
CA ASP A 331 -15.72 38.72 -19.24
C ASP A 331 -15.56 39.75 -18.11
N LEU A 332 -15.41 39.28 -16.87
CA LEU A 332 -15.18 40.13 -15.71
C LEU A 332 -13.84 40.88 -15.83
N PHE A 333 -12.75 40.20 -16.20
CA PHE A 333 -11.45 40.83 -16.41
C PHE A 333 -11.46 41.84 -17.57
N ASN A 334 -12.14 41.51 -18.68
CA ASN A 334 -12.30 42.43 -19.81
C ASN A 334 -13.01 43.72 -19.41
N ARG A 335 -14.02 43.63 -18.52
CA ARG A 335 -14.73 44.79 -18.00
C ARG A 335 -13.82 45.71 -17.18
N PHE A 336 -12.99 45.16 -16.31
CA PHE A 336 -12.01 45.95 -15.55
C PHE A 336 -10.90 46.54 -16.43
N ALA A 337 -10.47 45.84 -17.47
CA ALA A 337 -9.46 46.35 -18.40
C ALA A 337 -9.96 47.52 -19.27
N GLN A 338 -11.29 47.63 -19.49
CA GLN A 338 -11.91 48.72 -20.25
C GLN A 338 -12.23 49.96 -19.40
N GLU A 339 -12.33 49.82 -18.07
CA GLU A 339 -12.49 50.94 -17.15
C GLU A 339 -11.10 51.61 -16.93
N LYS A 340 -10.78 52.64 -17.72
CA LYS A 340 -9.60 53.50 -17.45
C LYS A 340 -9.68 54.04 -16.01
N PRO A 341 -8.55 54.14 -15.27
CA PRO A 341 -8.56 54.81 -13.98
C PRO A 341 -9.11 56.22 -14.16
N LYS A 342 -10.10 56.60 -13.35
CA LYS A 342 -10.54 57.99 -13.25
C LYS A 342 -9.35 58.79 -12.71
N GLU A 343 -8.77 59.64 -13.56
CA GLU A 343 -7.89 60.74 -13.14
C GLU A 343 -8.66 61.71 -12.22
#